data_AF-A0A6A9UQV3-F1
#
_entry.id   AF-A0A6A9UQV3-F1
#
_cell.length_a   1.000
_cell.length_b   1.000
_cell.length_c   1.000
_cell.angle_alpha   90.00
_cell.angle_beta   90.00
_cell.angle_gamma   90.00
#
_symmetry.space_group_name_H-M   'P 1'
#
loop_
_entity.id
_entity.type
_entity.pdbx_description
1 polymer ?
#
loop_
_entity_poly.entity_id
_entity_poly.type
_entity_poly.pdbx_seq_one_letter_code
_entity_poly.pdbx_strand_id
1 'polypeptide(L)' 'MAALAGTPRGGWSSLRSGWSSLRWYVRGVLGGSAYDGYLAWHARHGHGRPMTEAEYWRSRSDHQEANPQGRCC' A
#
# COMPACT_ATOMS: atom_id res chain seq x y z
N MET A 1 -13.32 39.39 -35.23
CA MET A 1 -13.51 39.22 -33.78
C MET A 1 -14.70 38.29 -33.55
N ALA A 2 -14.46 37.03 -33.19
CA ALA A 2 -15.45 36.14 -32.58
C ALA A 2 -14.71 35.09 -31.75
N ALA A 3 -15.25 34.82 -30.57
CA ALA A 3 -14.54 34.42 -29.36
C ALA A 3 -14.03 32.97 -29.31
N LEU A 4 -12.92 32.80 -28.60
CA LEU A 4 -12.38 31.54 -28.10
C LEU A 4 -13.34 30.93 -27.08
N ALA A 5 -13.96 29.79 -27.39
CA ALA A 5 -14.70 28.97 -26.43
C ALA A 5 -14.04 27.59 -26.29
N GLY A 6 -12.80 27.57 -25.80
CA GLY A 6 -12.16 26.35 -25.32
C GLY A 6 -12.53 26.12 -23.86
N THR A 7 -13.58 25.34 -23.60
CA THR A 7 -13.97 24.94 -22.24
C THR A 7 -12.96 23.91 -21.72
N PRO A 8 -12.19 24.14 -20.64
CA PRO A 8 -11.37 23.10 -20.06
C PRO A 8 -12.25 22.13 -19.27
N ARG A 9 -12.86 21.15 -19.96
CA ARG A 9 -13.42 19.95 -19.30
C ARG A 9 -12.25 19.03 -18.95
N GLY A 10 -11.78 19.01 -17.70
CA GLY A 10 -10.77 18.00 -17.33
C GLY A 10 -10.05 18.07 -16.00
N GLY A 11 -10.29 19.06 -15.13
CA GLY A 11 -9.52 19.16 -13.88
C GLY A 11 -9.67 17.97 -12.91
N TRP A 12 -10.84 17.32 -12.90
CA TRP A 12 -11.16 16.27 -11.93
C TRP A 12 -10.63 14.89 -12.32
N SER A 13 -10.52 14.60 -13.62
CA SER A 13 -10.00 13.32 -14.13
C SER A 13 -8.48 13.21 -13.89
N SER A 14 -7.76 14.32 -14.01
CA SER A 14 -6.31 14.38 -13.79
C SER A 14 -5.94 14.26 -12.30
N LEU A 15 -6.77 14.82 -11.41
CA LEU A 15 -6.62 14.61 -9.96
C LEU A 15 -6.92 13.17 -9.56
N ARG A 16 -7.94 12.54 -10.15
CA ARG A 16 -8.29 11.13 -9.89
C ARG A 16 -7.25 10.14 -10.44
N SER A 17 -6.63 10.44 -11.59
CA SER A 17 -5.56 9.59 -12.14
C SER A 17 -4.27 9.71 -11.30
N GLY A 18 -3.90 10.92 -10.89
CA GLY A 18 -2.76 11.13 -9.98
C GLY A 18 -2.94 10.44 -8.62
N TRP A 19 -4.15 10.47 -8.06
CA TRP A 19 -4.47 9.78 -6.80
C TRP A 19 -4.36 8.26 -6.89
N SER A 20 -4.73 7.67 -8.03
CA SER A 20 -4.67 6.23 -8.25
C SER A 20 -3.23 5.74 -8.37
N SER A 21 -2.39 6.48 -9.10
CA SER A 21 -0.95 6.22 -9.20
C SER A 21 -0.24 6.42 -7.87
N LEU A 22 -0.61 7.47 -7.12
CA LEU A 22 -0.09 7.70 -5.78
C LEU A 22 -0.53 6.59 -4.81
N ARG A 23 -1.78 6.12 -4.86
CA ARG A 23 -2.23 4.96 -4.06
C ARG A 23 -1.49 3.68 -4.43
N TRP A 24 -1.25 3.42 -5.71
CA TRP A 24 -0.46 2.27 -6.16
C TRP A 24 0.99 2.37 -5.67
N TYR A 25 1.58 3.56 -5.81
CA TYR A 25 2.94 3.85 -5.36
C TYR A 25 3.07 3.73 -3.83
N VAL A 26 2.14 4.31 -3.07
CA VAL A 26 2.05 4.17 -1.61
C VAL A 26 1.85 2.70 -1.21
N ARG A 27 1.02 1.93 -1.94
CA ARG A 27 0.90 0.48 -1.73
C ARG A 27 2.22 -0.25 -1.97
N GLY A 28 2.95 0.11 -3.03
CA GLY A 28 4.20 -0.54 -3.41
C GLY A 28 5.40 -0.12 -2.56
N VAL A 29 5.47 1.14 -2.15
CA VAL A 29 6.66 1.77 -1.54
C VAL A 29 6.54 1.94 -0.03
N LEU A 30 5.35 2.26 0.51
CA LEU A 30 5.16 2.51 1.95
C LEU A 30 4.77 1.26 2.74
N GLY A 31 4.77 0.06 2.15
CA GLY A 31 4.53 -1.18 2.90
C GLY A 31 3.08 -1.36 3.36
N GLY A 32 2.14 -0.54 2.89
CA GLY A 32 0.70 -0.74 3.09
C GLY A 32 0.16 -2.00 2.39
N SER A 33 0.98 -2.68 1.59
CA SER A 33 0.70 -3.98 0.98
C SER A 33 1.39 -5.16 1.70
N ALA A 34 2.00 -4.95 2.87
CA ALA A 34 2.70 -6.03 3.57
C ALA A 34 1.75 -7.19 3.93
N TYR A 35 0.50 -6.88 4.29
CA TYR A 35 -0.53 -7.89 4.54
C TYR A 35 -1.01 -8.57 3.24
N ASP A 36 -1.22 -7.81 2.16
CA ASP A 36 -1.54 -8.38 0.84
C ASP A 36 -0.43 -9.32 0.33
N GLY A 37 0.84 -8.96 0.57
CA GLY A 37 2.00 -9.80 0.26
C GLY A 37 2.04 -11.08 1.12
N TYR A 38 1.71 -10.97 2.41
CA TYR A 38 1.53 -12.13 3.29
C TYR A 38 0.41 -13.05 2.78
N LEU A 39 -0.75 -12.49 2.40
CA LEU A 39 -1.85 -13.26 1.84
C LEU A 39 -1.48 -13.92 0.51
N ALA A 40 -0.75 -13.25 -0.37
CA ALA A 40 -0.28 -13.81 -1.64
C ALA A 40 0.72 -14.96 -1.41
N TRP A 41 1.63 -14.81 -0.44
CA TRP A 41 2.54 -15.88 -0.05
C TRP A 41 1.79 -17.05 0.59
N HIS A 42 0.86 -16.76 1.49
CA HIS A 42 0.01 -17.74 2.17
C HIS A 42 -0.93 -18.46 1.19
N ALA A 43 -1.44 -17.80 0.16
CA ALA A 43 -2.25 -18.45 -0.88
C ALA A 43 -1.43 -19.44 -1.72
N ARG A 44 -0.11 -19.24 -1.82
CA ARG A 44 0.80 -20.08 -2.61
C ARG A 44 1.46 -21.19 -1.79
N HIS A 45 1.70 -20.97 -0.50
CA HIS A 45 2.49 -21.86 0.36
C HIS A 45 1.84 -22.17 1.72
N GLY A 46 0.76 -21.47 2.06
CA GLY A 46 0.11 -21.61 3.36
C GLY A 46 -0.85 -22.80 3.38
N HIS A 47 -0.55 -23.77 4.23
CA HIS A 47 -1.51 -24.80 4.61
C HIS A 47 -2.28 -24.31 5.84
N GLY A 48 -3.55 -23.95 5.66
CA GLY A 48 -4.42 -23.53 6.76
C GLY A 48 -5.14 -22.21 6.51
N ARG A 49 -5.59 -21.57 7.58
CA ARG A 49 -6.34 -20.33 7.53
C ARG A 49 -5.37 -19.15 7.73
N PRO A 50 -5.42 -18.10 6.89
CA PRO A 50 -4.51 -16.97 7.02
C PRO A 50 -4.75 -16.23 8.33
N MET A 51 -3.68 -15.70 8.92
CA MET A 51 -3.76 -14.79 10.06
C MET A 51 -4.56 -13.55 9.69
N THR A 52 -5.27 -13.00 10.66
CA THR A 52 -5.95 -11.72 10.50
C THR A 52 -4.93 -10.59 10.37
N GLU A 53 -5.36 -9.46 9.79
CA GLU A 53 -4.51 -8.29 9.61
C GLU A 53 -3.92 -7.79 10.95
N ALA A 54 -4.72 -7.78 12.01
CA ALA A 54 -4.27 -7.36 13.34
C ALA A 54 -3.20 -8.31 13.92
N GLU A 55 -3.36 -9.62 13.78
CA GLU A 55 -2.39 -10.62 14.22
C GLU A 55 -1.07 -10.50 13.44
N TYR A 56 -1.15 -10.26 12.13
CA TYR A 56 0.02 -10.03 11.29
C TYR A 56 0.83 -8.81 11.77
N TRP A 57 0.16 -7.69 12.04
CA TRP A 57 0.83 -6.49 12.53
C TRP A 57 1.42 -6.69 13.93
N ARG A 58 0.72 -7.39 14.82
CA ARG A 58 1.26 -7.73 16.15
C ARG A 58 2.49 -8.61 16.06
N SER A 59 2.43 -9.72 15.33
CA SER A 59 3.58 -10.62 15.15
C SER A 59 4.78 -9.87 14.55
N ARG A 60 4.53 -9.01 13.56
CA ARG A 60 5.60 -8.18 12.97
C ARG A 60 6.23 -7.24 14.01
N SER A 61 5.43 -6.54 14.81
CA SER A 61 5.93 -5.68 15.88
C SER A 61 6.70 -6.47 16.95
N ASP A 62 6.19 -7.64 17.36
CA ASP A 62 6.84 -8.52 18.33
C ASP A 62 8.18 -9.03 17.80
N HIS A 63 8.25 -9.37 16.51
CA HIS A 63 9.51 -9.74 15.86
C HIS A 63 10.51 -8.58 15.85
N GLN A 64 10.07 -7.34 15.62
CA GLN A 64 10.95 -6.16 15.63
C GLN A 64 11.45 -5.82 17.04
N GLU A 65 10.61 -6.00 18.06
CA GLU A 65 10.98 -5.78 19.46
C GLU A 65 11.93 -6.88 19.96
N ALA A 66 11.65 -8.14 19.61
CA ALA A 66 12.47 -9.29 19.97
C ALA A 66 13.80 -9.36 19.20
N ASN A 67 13.89 -8.69 18.05
CA ASN A 67 15.09 -8.63 17.22
C ASN A 67 15.57 -7.17 17.11
N PRO A 68 16.12 -6.58 18.18
CA PRO A 68 16.58 -5.20 18.18
C PRO A 68 17.90 -5.03 17.42
N GLN A 69 18.10 -5.73 16.29
CA GLN A 69 19.35 -5.87 15.52
C GLN A 69 19.93 -4.55 14.96
N GLY A 70 19.34 -3.39 15.32
CA GLY A 70 19.82 -2.04 15.02
C GLY A 70 20.19 -1.22 16.26
N ARG A 71 20.16 -1.77 17.47
CA ARG A 71 20.66 -1.12 18.69
C ARG A 71 22.16 -1.38 18.86
N CYS A 72 22.94 -1.02 17.84
CA CYS A 72 24.37 -0.77 18.02
C CYS A 72 24.48 0.62 18.65
N CYS A 73 24.58 0.61 19.97
CA CYS A 73 25.59 1.44 20.62
C CYS A 73 26.98 0.92 20.22
#